data_AF-A0A1S1QRW2-F1
#
_entry.id   AF-A0A1S1QRW2-F1
#
_cell.length_a   1.000
_cell.length_b   1.000
_cell.length_c   1.000
_cell.angle_alpha   90.00
_cell.angle_beta   90.00
_cell.angle_gamma   90.00
#
_symmetry.space_group_name_H-M   'P 1'
#
loop_
_entity.id
_entity.type
_entity.pdbx_description
1 polymer ?
#
loop_
_entity_poly.entity_id
_entity_poly.type
_entity_poly.pdbx_seq_one_letter_code
_entity_poly.pdbx_strand_id
1 'polypeptide(L)'
;MPVDDELGEAAGLPGTSLTRLPRAAVLAAQDARLPASLLGDYLPALASAAQTGRRLTVAELARFSELGQAAAESGAALRALVDLYLSATWRAWPSLPATEQAAAPQHQTGDDPADWGTRDPGGPARPMPPRSARSRRRAGPEAPGAAERTRAAAAAVLRASDDAVAAVCEGYEAARTARARAEESLRRELVDDLLTGTATDPGLVLERAFAFGLRLEAPHLVLVAAGDRRFVDGRGTSRAVDTALGVICATPPLVVAKGGLLVCVVPQEAERDAATGDAATGDAADLGASVDRAAGPGGPGLARSAGDGPAARFAPLPAGGAGAASGAPRAVAALTAALGNVPGWRVGVSRVRTGVTGVRIGFAEASSAVELAGRLGVAGQAVHTDDLLIYKVLLRDREPLSELVETVLGPLRAARGGPGPLLETLDAYFATGAVALATARRLHLSVRALTYRLARIHQLTHHDPTAPADRYVLQTAVIGARLLSWSGAE
;
A
#
# COMPACT_ATOMS: atom_id res chain seq x y z
N MET A 1 67.72 19.09 31.09
CA MET A 1 68.08 20.33 31.80
C MET A 1 68.40 21.38 30.75
N PRO A 2 67.89 22.61 30.92
CA PRO A 2 66.60 23.13 30.43
C PRO A 2 66.82 24.15 29.27
N VAL A 3 65.85 24.80 28.61
CA VAL A 3 64.80 25.79 29.00
C VAL A 3 64.05 26.11 27.67
N ASP A 4 62.80 26.56 27.54
CA ASP A 4 61.79 27.15 28.43
C ASP A 4 60.38 26.87 27.87
N ASP A 5 59.44 26.77 28.80
CA ASP A 5 58.00 26.64 28.60
C ASP A 5 57.40 28.06 28.70
N GLU A 6 56.94 28.64 27.59
CA GLU A 6 56.10 29.84 27.61
C GLU A 6 54.75 29.53 26.95
N LEU A 7 53.89 28.90 27.76
CA LEU A 7 52.45 28.98 27.60
C LEU A 7 52.01 30.42 27.88
N GLY A 8 51.93 31.22 26.82
CA GLY A 8 51.26 32.51 26.80
C GLY A 8 49.80 32.33 27.20
N GLU A 9 49.54 32.65 28.46
CA GLU A 9 48.25 32.76 29.12
C GLU A 9 47.38 33.78 28.36
N ALA A 10 46.58 33.30 27.41
CA ALA A 10 45.57 34.10 26.74
C ALA A 10 44.46 34.41 27.74
N ALA A 11 44.62 35.56 28.41
CA ALA A 11 43.66 36.17 29.31
C ALA A 11 42.23 36.08 28.73
N GLY A 12 41.40 35.30 29.41
CA GLY A 12 40.00 35.11 29.06
C GLY A 12 39.27 36.45 29.04
N LEU A 13 38.71 36.80 27.88
CA LEU A 13 37.69 37.84 27.79
C LEU A 13 36.55 37.49 28.77
N PRO A 14 36.03 38.44 29.57
CA PRO A 14 34.92 38.18 30.47
C PRO A 14 33.73 37.64 29.66
N GLY A 15 33.29 36.43 30.02
CA GLY A 15 32.30 35.65 29.29
C GLY A 15 30.93 36.30 29.32
N THR A 16 30.68 37.19 28.36
CA THR A 16 29.34 37.69 28.03
C THR A 16 28.48 36.53 27.52
N SER A 17 27.17 36.56 27.81
CA SER A 17 26.22 35.49 27.53
C SER A 17 26.19 35.06 26.04
N LEU A 18 26.73 35.89 25.13
CA LEU A 18 26.84 35.63 23.69
C LEU A 18 27.85 34.52 23.32
N THR A 19 28.90 34.28 24.11
CA THR A 19 29.94 33.28 23.77
C THR A 19 29.57 31.86 24.25
N ARG A 20 28.63 31.73 25.21
CA ARG A 20 28.28 30.43 25.81
C ARG A 20 27.25 29.63 25.01
N LEU A 21 26.32 30.30 24.32
CA LEU A 21 25.31 29.62 23.49
C LEU A 21 25.92 28.86 22.30
N PRO A 22 26.86 29.41 21.51
CA PRO A 22 27.52 28.65 20.45
C PRO A 22 28.26 27.42 20.98
N ARG A 23 28.91 27.53 22.16
CA ARG A 23 29.56 26.39 22.81
C ARG A 23 28.55 25.31 23.23
N ALA A 24 27.40 25.71 23.77
CA ALA A 24 26.33 24.78 24.13
C ALA A 24 25.80 24.02 22.90
N ALA A 25 25.62 24.70 21.77
CA ALA A 25 25.22 24.07 20.50
C ALA A 25 26.23 23.03 20.02
N VAL A 26 27.54 23.35 20.03
CA VAL A 26 28.60 22.42 19.60
C VAL A 26 28.65 21.18 20.48
N LEU A 27 28.54 21.34 21.80
CA LEU A 27 28.57 20.22 22.73
C LEU A 27 27.31 19.34 22.60
N ALA A 28 26.14 19.95 22.45
CA ALA A 28 24.89 19.21 22.21
C ALA A 28 24.93 18.42 20.88
N ALA A 29 25.50 19.03 19.83
CA ALA A 29 25.74 18.38 18.54
C ALA A 29 26.68 17.17 18.67
N GLN A 30 27.74 17.28 19.48
CA GLN A 30 28.65 16.16 19.77
C GLN A 30 27.95 15.03 20.53
N ASP A 31 27.15 15.34 21.54
CA ASP A 31 26.39 14.34 22.32
C ASP A 31 25.42 13.56 21.43
N ALA A 32 24.66 14.27 20.60
CA ALA A 32 23.65 13.70 19.71
C ALA A 32 24.24 13.10 18.42
N ARG A 33 25.53 13.35 18.13
CA ARG A 33 26.20 13.02 16.86
C ARG A 33 25.45 13.55 15.63
N LEU A 34 24.92 14.76 15.74
CA LEU A 34 24.19 15.45 14.69
C LEU A 34 24.82 16.83 14.42
N PRO A 35 24.69 17.40 13.22
CA PRO A 35 25.24 18.71 12.94
C PRO A 35 24.50 19.80 13.73
N ALA A 36 25.25 20.75 14.30
CA ALA A 36 24.71 21.86 15.07
C ALA A 36 23.77 22.77 14.24
N SER A 37 23.85 22.71 12.91
CA SER A 37 22.94 23.43 12.00
C SER A 37 21.47 23.05 12.19
N LEU A 38 21.18 21.83 12.69
CA LEU A 38 19.81 21.39 12.99
C LEU A 38 19.18 22.10 14.20
N LEU A 39 19.96 22.88 14.96
CA LEU A 39 19.44 23.76 16.01
C LEU A 39 18.99 25.12 15.46
N GLY A 40 19.47 25.57 14.30
CA GLY A 40 19.17 26.90 13.75
C GLY A 40 19.22 28.03 14.79
N ASP A 41 18.16 28.82 14.88
CA ASP A 41 18.01 29.92 15.84
C ASP A 41 17.43 29.49 17.21
N TYR A 42 17.45 28.20 17.53
CA TYR A 42 16.84 27.66 18.75
C TYR A 42 17.36 28.28 20.04
N LEU A 43 18.68 28.32 20.21
CA LEU A 43 19.30 28.87 21.43
C LEU A 43 19.04 30.38 21.59
N PRO A 44 19.17 31.22 20.54
CA PRO A 44 18.68 32.60 20.58
C PRO A 44 17.20 32.74 20.94
N ALA A 45 16.32 31.87 20.39
CA ALA A 45 14.89 31.90 20.67
C ALA A 45 14.59 31.54 22.14
N LEU A 46 15.28 30.54 22.71
CA LEU A 46 15.18 30.19 24.13
C LEU A 46 15.64 31.36 25.04
N ALA A 47 16.76 32.00 24.70
CA ALA A 47 17.26 33.14 25.46
C ALA A 47 16.28 34.32 25.42
N SER A 48 15.66 34.58 24.26
CA SER A 48 14.63 35.61 24.11
C SER A 48 13.36 35.29 24.91
N ALA A 49 12.90 34.03 24.91
CA ALA A 49 11.76 33.57 25.70
C ALA A 49 12.03 33.68 27.21
N ALA A 50 13.25 33.37 27.66
CA ALA A 50 13.66 33.50 29.06
C ALA A 50 13.63 34.96 29.55
N GLN A 51 14.01 35.92 28.68
CA GLN A 51 14.04 37.35 29.01
C GLN A 51 12.66 37.99 29.03
N THR A 52 11.82 37.63 28.07
CA THR A 52 10.57 38.35 27.79
C THR A 52 9.33 37.60 28.29
N GLY A 53 9.45 36.30 28.60
CA GLY A 53 8.33 35.42 28.88
C GLY A 53 7.43 35.14 27.66
N ARG A 54 7.83 35.60 26.46
CA ARG A 54 7.04 35.46 25.23
C ARG A 54 6.92 34.00 24.79
N ARG A 55 5.88 33.73 24.00
CA ARG A 55 5.75 32.47 23.24
C ARG A 55 6.59 32.51 21.97
N LEU A 56 6.96 31.32 21.49
CA LEU A 56 7.46 31.19 20.13
C LEU A 56 6.37 31.59 19.14
N THR A 57 6.77 32.36 18.15
CA THR A 57 5.90 32.82 17.06
C THR A 57 5.64 31.69 16.07
N VAL A 58 4.56 31.78 15.31
CA VAL A 58 4.24 30.81 14.23
C VAL A 58 5.39 30.69 13.23
N ALA A 59 6.09 31.78 12.93
CA ALA A 59 7.25 31.78 12.04
C ALA A 59 8.48 31.07 12.65
N GLU A 60 8.69 31.16 13.97
CA GLU A 60 9.74 30.40 14.65
C GLU A 60 9.43 28.90 14.66
N LEU A 61 8.18 28.54 14.96
CA LEU A 61 7.73 27.13 14.93
C LEU A 61 7.84 26.53 13.52
N ALA A 62 7.48 27.29 12.48
CA ALA A 62 7.64 26.86 11.10
C ALA A 62 9.11 26.55 10.74
N ARG A 63 10.06 27.40 11.17
CA ARG A 63 11.50 27.14 10.98
C ARG A 63 11.97 25.88 11.71
N PHE A 64 11.48 25.63 12.92
CA PHE A 64 11.79 24.39 13.64
C PHE A 64 11.20 23.15 12.95
N SER A 65 9.99 23.26 12.40
CA SER A 65 9.41 22.22 11.53
C SER A 65 10.26 21.97 10.28
N GLU A 66 10.77 23.01 9.62
CA GLU A 66 11.67 22.87 8.47
C GLU A 66 12.98 22.15 8.83
N LEU A 67 13.55 22.43 10.02
CA LEU A 67 14.71 21.72 10.54
C LEU A 67 14.41 20.24 10.85
N GLY A 68 13.21 19.95 11.36
CA GLY A 68 12.71 18.58 11.52
C GLY A 68 12.61 17.82 10.19
N GLN A 69 12.11 18.48 9.15
CA GLN A 69 12.07 17.94 7.79
C GLN A 69 13.48 17.67 7.23
N ALA A 70 14.40 18.63 7.33
CA ALA A 70 15.78 18.47 6.87
C ALA A 70 16.51 17.33 7.60
N ALA A 71 16.22 17.13 8.90
CA ALA A 71 16.74 16.01 9.67
C ALA A 71 16.21 14.66 9.15
N ALA A 72 14.93 14.57 8.82
CA ALA A 72 14.36 13.35 8.23
C ALA A 72 14.95 13.03 6.84
N GLU A 73 15.12 14.05 6.00
CA GLU A 73 15.69 13.92 4.65
C GLU A 73 17.16 13.47 4.65
N SER A 74 17.92 13.90 5.67
CA SER A 74 19.32 13.47 5.88
C SER A 74 19.46 12.10 6.56
N GLY A 75 18.34 11.44 6.93
CA GLY A 75 18.34 10.12 7.55
C GLY A 75 18.69 10.14 9.05
N ALA A 76 18.62 11.30 9.72
CA ALA A 76 18.83 11.40 11.15
C ALA A 76 17.76 10.62 11.93
N ALA A 77 18.15 9.97 13.02
CA ALA A 77 17.19 9.32 13.91
C ALA A 77 16.42 10.36 14.73
N LEU A 78 15.08 10.26 14.77
CA LEU A 78 14.22 11.17 15.54
C LEU A 78 14.68 11.31 17.01
N ARG A 79 15.09 10.20 17.62
CA ARG A 79 15.60 10.20 18.99
C ARG A 79 16.83 11.10 19.14
N ALA A 80 17.82 10.97 18.23
CA ALA A 80 19.03 11.80 18.28
C ALA A 80 18.71 13.28 18.08
N LEU A 81 17.71 13.59 17.26
CA LEU A 81 17.24 14.95 17.03
C LEU A 81 16.58 15.55 18.28
N VAL A 82 15.75 14.78 18.99
CA VAL A 82 15.20 15.20 20.30
C VAL A 82 16.30 15.37 21.33
N ASP A 83 17.24 14.41 21.42
CA ASP A 83 18.37 14.45 22.33
C ASP A 83 19.25 15.71 22.09
N LEU A 84 19.42 16.14 20.83
CA LEU A 84 20.10 17.38 20.46
C LEU A 84 19.43 18.62 21.07
N TYR A 85 18.12 18.77 20.92
CA TYR A 85 17.36 19.91 21.43
C TYR A 85 17.31 19.95 22.96
N LEU A 86 17.13 18.78 23.59
CA LEU A 86 17.14 18.67 25.05
C LEU A 86 18.55 18.95 25.61
N SER A 87 19.60 18.37 25.02
CA SER A 87 20.98 18.61 25.44
C SER A 87 21.37 20.08 25.26
N ALA A 88 20.95 20.72 24.17
CA ALA A 88 21.15 22.15 23.94
C ALA A 88 20.44 23.01 25.00
N THR A 89 19.20 22.67 25.36
CA THR A 89 18.44 23.33 26.43
C THR A 89 19.16 23.23 27.78
N TRP A 90 19.54 22.01 28.17
CA TRP A 90 20.25 21.75 29.43
C TRP A 90 21.59 22.48 29.51
N ARG A 91 22.35 22.49 28.41
CA ARG A 91 23.67 23.15 28.35
C ARG A 91 23.57 24.67 28.27
N ALA A 92 22.49 25.21 27.71
CA ALA A 92 22.22 26.65 27.68
C ALA A 92 21.69 27.18 29.02
N TRP A 93 21.09 26.33 29.85
CA TRP A 93 20.43 26.71 31.10
C TRP A 93 21.25 27.62 32.02
N PRO A 94 22.54 27.35 32.31
CA PRO A 94 23.33 28.21 33.20
C PRO A 94 23.64 29.60 32.62
N SER A 95 23.48 29.77 31.31
CA SER A 95 23.78 30.99 30.57
C SER A 95 22.54 31.85 30.32
N LEU A 96 21.40 31.47 30.91
CA LEU A 96 20.16 32.22 30.78
C LEU A 96 20.19 33.46 31.69
N PRO A 97 19.67 34.61 31.22
CA PRO A 97 19.82 35.88 31.94
C PRO A 97 19.16 35.88 33.32
N ALA A 98 18.10 35.09 33.54
CA ALA A 98 17.45 34.99 34.84
C ALA A 98 18.24 34.13 35.86
N THR A 99 19.09 33.20 35.40
CA THR A 99 20.01 32.44 36.26
C THR A 99 21.28 33.23 36.51
N GLU A 100 21.78 33.96 35.50
CA GLU A 100 22.93 34.86 35.65
C GLU A 100 22.61 36.03 36.62
N GLN A 101 21.42 36.63 36.52
CA GLN A 101 20.97 37.69 37.43
C GLN A 101 20.70 37.19 38.85
N ALA A 102 20.34 35.91 39.03
CA ALA A 102 20.18 35.30 40.35
C ALA A 102 21.52 34.95 41.01
N ALA A 103 22.55 34.67 40.21
CA ALA A 103 23.92 34.37 40.67
C ALA A 103 24.75 35.64 40.98
N ALA A 104 24.30 36.83 40.56
CA ALA A 104 24.98 38.09 40.86
C ALA A 104 24.81 38.47 42.35
N PRO A 105 25.90 38.83 43.07
CA PRO A 105 25.83 39.16 44.49
C PRO A 105 24.96 40.40 44.74
N GLN A 106 23.88 40.24 45.49
CA GLN A 106 23.00 41.34 45.89
C GLN A 106 23.72 42.23 46.91
N HIS A 107 24.24 43.38 46.49
CA HIS A 107 24.69 44.42 47.42
C HIS A 107 23.46 45.03 48.09
N GLN A 108 23.21 44.62 49.34
CA GLN A 108 22.19 45.22 50.18
C GLN A 108 22.72 46.57 50.70
N THR A 109 22.32 47.64 50.03
CA THR A 109 22.59 49.01 50.48
C THR A 109 21.69 49.34 51.68
N GLY A 110 22.30 49.44 52.86
CA GLY A 110 21.78 50.22 53.99
C GLY A 110 21.34 49.41 55.20
N ASP A 111 22.29 49.13 56.09
CA ASP A 111 22.08 49.28 57.53
C ASP A 111 23.36 49.87 58.13
N ASP A 112 23.23 51.07 58.72
CA ASP A 112 24.30 51.80 59.42
C ASP A 112 24.85 50.96 60.60
N PRO A 113 26.16 51.01 60.89
CA PRO A 113 26.76 50.22 61.94
C PRO A 113 26.38 50.81 63.31
N ALA A 114 25.58 50.07 64.09
CA ALA A 114 25.35 50.40 65.49
C ALA A 114 26.63 50.15 66.30
N ASP A 115 27.28 51.26 66.63
CA ASP A 115 28.29 51.46 67.65
C ASP A 115 27.90 50.80 68.99
N TRP A 116 28.62 49.77 69.40
CA TRP A 116 28.48 49.16 70.73
C TRP A 116 29.48 49.81 71.71
N GLY A 117 29.27 51.10 71.96
CA GLY A 117 29.90 51.83 73.06
C GLY A 117 29.31 51.44 74.43
N THR A 118 30.19 51.02 75.33
CA THR A 118 29.98 50.73 76.75
C THR A 118 29.14 51.80 77.46
N ARG A 119 28.03 51.39 78.10
CA ARG A 119 27.21 52.24 78.97
C ARG A 119 27.71 52.19 80.42
N ASP A 120 28.04 53.35 80.96
CA ASP A 120 28.19 53.64 82.40
C ASP A 120 26.81 54.09 82.97
N PRO A 121 26.37 53.69 84.17
CA PRO A 121 25.01 53.92 84.65
C PRO A 121 24.94 55.12 85.61
N GLY A 122 24.32 56.23 85.19
CA GLY A 122 24.01 57.32 86.11
C GLY A 122 23.48 58.58 85.45
N GLY A 123 22.16 58.68 85.27
CA GLY A 123 21.51 59.94 84.86
C GLY A 123 19.99 59.77 84.67
N PRO A 124 19.13 60.66 85.22
CA PRO A 124 17.69 60.44 85.27
C PRO A 124 16.99 60.73 83.92
N ALA A 125 15.85 60.06 83.76
CA ALA A 125 15.03 59.97 82.56
C ALA A 125 14.64 61.32 81.93
N ARG A 126 14.78 61.40 80.59
CA ARG A 126 14.16 62.42 79.74
C ARG A 126 13.01 61.81 78.91
N PRO A 127 11.88 62.52 78.74
CA PRO A 127 10.71 61.96 78.06
C PRO A 127 10.85 61.95 76.53
N MET A 128 10.28 60.90 75.92
CA MET A 128 10.13 60.67 74.48
C MET A 128 9.36 61.80 73.77
N PRO A 129 9.77 62.26 72.57
CA PRO A 129 8.88 62.97 71.67
C PRO A 129 8.01 61.98 70.86
N PRO A 130 6.80 62.39 70.40
CA PRO A 130 5.87 61.49 69.75
C PRO A 130 6.34 61.09 68.35
N ARG A 131 6.10 59.83 68.00
CA ARG A 131 6.33 59.26 66.67
C ARG A 131 5.53 60.03 65.62
N SER A 132 6.20 60.82 64.78
CA SER A 132 5.59 61.35 63.57
C SER A 132 5.26 60.19 62.63
N ALA A 133 3.98 60.08 62.28
CA ALA A 133 3.44 59.14 61.31
C ALA A 133 4.23 59.23 59.99
N ARG A 134 5.10 58.24 59.72
CA ARG A 134 5.60 58.02 58.36
C ARG A 134 4.40 57.64 57.51
N SER A 135 4.10 58.53 56.57
CA SER A 135 3.14 58.31 55.49
C SER A 135 3.33 56.91 54.92
N ARG A 136 2.28 56.10 54.96
CA ARG A 136 2.20 54.88 54.17
C ARG A 136 2.19 55.33 52.70
N ARG A 137 3.38 55.47 52.11
CA ARG A 137 3.54 55.37 50.67
C ARG A 137 2.96 54.01 50.31
N ARG A 138 1.82 54.03 49.61
CA ARG A 138 1.21 52.85 49.00
C ARG A 138 2.32 52.22 48.15
N ALA A 139 2.87 51.10 48.60
CA ALA A 139 3.77 50.31 47.78
C ALA A 139 2.98 49.94 46.53
N GLY A 140 3.39 50.47 45.38
CA GLY A 140 3.01 49.88 44.10
C GLY A 140 3.44 48.42 44.08
N PRO A 141 2.93 47.60 43.14
CA PRO A 141 3.22 46.16 43.13
C PRO A 141 4.74 45.98 43.26
N GLU A 142 5.17 45.35 44.37
CA GLU A 142 6.58 45.09 44.61
C GLU A 142 7.11 44.34 43.39
N ALA A 143 8.17 44.86 42.77
CA ALA A 143 8.76 44.22 41.61
C ALA A 143 9.03 42.75 41.96
N PRO A 144 8.58 41.78 41.13
CA PRO A 144 8.59 40.37 41.47
C PRO A 144 9.97 39.98 41.97
N GLY A 145 10.07 39.37 43.15
CA GLY A 145 11.36 39.01 43.77
C GLY A 145 12.23 38.17 42.83
N ALA A 146 13.54 38.13 43.07
CA ALA A 146 14.49 37.41 42.21
C ALA A 146 14.06 35.95 41.93
N ALA A 147 13.54 35.25 42.95
CA ALA A 147 13.02 33.89 42.82
C ALA A 147 11.79 33.77 41.91
N GLU A 148 10.89 34.76 41.91
CA GLU A 148 9.71 34.77 41.04
C GLU A 148 10.12 34.99 39.57
N ARG A 149 11.09 35.87 39.33
CA ARG A 149 11.67 36.09 38.00
C ARG A 149 12.37 34.84 37.46
N THR A 150 13.15 34.15 38.30
CA THR A 150 13.79 32.87 37.92
C THR A 150 12.75 31.80 37.60
N ARG A 151 11.67 31.68 38.40
CA ARG A 151 10.59 30.71 38.13
C ARG A 151 9.86 31.02 36.83
N ALA A 152 9.56 32.29 36.56
CA ALA A 152 8.91 32.73 35.33
C ALA A 152 9.78 32.45 34.09
N ALA A 153 11.08 32.74 34.16
CA ALA A 153 12.02 32.46 33.08
C ALA A 153 12.21 30.95 32.84
N ALA A 154 12.34 30.16 33.91
CA ALA A 154 12.39 28.70 33.85
C ALA A 154 11.16 28.12 33.15
N ALA A 155 9.97 28.57 33.55
CA ALA A 155 8.72 28.14 32.94
C ALA A 155 8.61 28.59 31.47
N ALA A 156 9.15 29.77 31.09
CA ALA A 156 9.18 30.21 29.71
C ALA A 156 10.10 29.36 28.83
N VAL A 157 11.27 28.96 29.34
CA VAL A 157 12.24 28.10 28.64
C VAL A 157 11.71 26.71 28.43
N LEU A 158 11.13 26.07 29.46
CA LEU A 158 10.55 24.74 29.32
C LEU A 158 9.44 24.74 28.27
N ARG A 159 8.56 25.74 28.31
CA ARG A 159 7.49 25.86 27.31
C ARG A 159 8.02 26.11 25.90
N ALA A 160 9.00 26.99 25.73
CA ALA A 160 9.61 27.23 24.42
C ALA A 160 10.37 26.00 23.91
N SER A 161 10.98 25.21 24.80
CA SER A 161 11.63 23.95 24.47
C SER A 161 10.60 22.91 24.01
N ASP A 162 9.49 22.74 24.76
CA ASP A 162 8.39 21.85 24.40
C ASP A 162 7.76 22.24 23.06
N ASP A 163 7.45 23.53 22.86
CA ASP A 163 6.86 24.06 21.62
C ASP A 163 7.81 23.82 20.41
N ALA A 164 9.12 24.03 20.59
CA ALA A 164 10.10 23.79 19.53
C ALA A 164 10.30 22.29 19.24
N VAL A 165 10.42 21.44 20.27
CA VAL A 165 10.56 19.99 20.10
C VAL A 165 9.32 19.41 19.42
N ALA A 166 8.12 19.88 19.78
CA ALA A 166 6.88 19.50 19.11
C ALA A 166 6.93 19.86 17.62
N ALA A 167 7.29 21.12 17.28
CA ALA A 167 7.38 21.56 15.89
C ALA A 167 8.42 20.76 15.07
N VAL A 168 9.59 20.45 15.64
CA VAL A 168 10.61 19.60 15.00
C VAL A 168 10.08 18.19 14.75
N CYS A 169 9.40 17.59 15.74
CA CYS A 169 8.81 16.25 15.60
C CYS A 169 7.71 16.23 14.53
N GLU A 170 6.85 17.26 14.48
CA GLU A 170 5.81 17.40 13.46
C GLU A 170 6.42 17.48 12.06
N GLY A 171 7.44 18.32 11.87
CA GLY A 171 8.16 18.42 10.59
C GLY A 171 8.85 17.12 10.17
N TYR A 172 9.45 16.41 11.13
CA TYR A 172 10.09 15.11 10.89
C TYR A 172 9.08 14.05 10.43
N GLU A 173 7.95 13.89 11.13
CA GLU A 173 6.92 12.92 10.76
C GLU A 173 6.19 13.32 9.47
N ALA A 174 6.00 14.61 9.22
CA ALA A 174 5.48 15.12 7.94
C ALA A 174 6.40 14.73 6.78
N ALA A 175 7.72 14.92 6.92
CA ALA A 175 8.70 14.51 5.91
C ALA A 175 8.75 13.00 5.70
N ARG A 176 8.69 12.21 6.78
CA ARG A 176 8.66 10.74 6.72
C ARG A 176 7.42 10.23 5.99
N THR A 177 6.25 10.79 6.29
CA THR A 177 5.00 10.42 5.62
C THR A 177 4.94 10.93 4.18
N ALA A 178 5.48 12.12 3.89
CA ALA A 178 5.62 12.65 2.54
C ALA A 178 6.51 11.74 1.67
N ARG A 179 7.64 11.27 2.20
CA ARG A 179 8.52 10.31 1.51
C ARG A 179 7.79 9.00 1.20
N ALA A 180 7.07 8.44 2.17
CA ALA A 180 6.29 7.22 1.96
C ALA A 180 5.21 7.41 0.87
N ARG A 181 4.54 8.56 0.86
CA ARG A 181 3.54 8.91 -0.18
C ARG A 181 4.17 9.13 -1.54
N ALA A 182 5.34 9.76 -1.60
CA ALA A 182 6.07 9.98 -2.85
C ALA A 182 6.53 8.64 -3.46
N GLU A 183 7.06 7.74 -2.63
CA GLU A 183 7.44 6.40 -3.07
C GLU A 183 6.24 5.60 -3.58
N GLU A 184 5.12 5.64 -2.86
CA GLU A 184 3.86 5.03 -3.29
C GLU A 184 3.32 5.65 -4.59
N SER A 185 3.46 6.97 -4.78
CA SER A 185 3.08 7.65 -6.02
C SER A 185 3.93 7.18 -7.20
N LEU A 186 5.25 7.09 -7.02
CA LEU A 186 6.17 6.60 -8.05
C LEU A 186 5.88 5.14 -8.42
N ARG A 187 5.56 4.30 -7.42
CA ARG A 187 5.14 2.91 -7.66
C ARG A 187 3.86 2.84 -8.49
N ARG A 188 2.86 3.68 -8.18
CA ARG A 188 1.60 3.73 -8.93
C ARG A 188 1.77 4.21 -10.36
N GLU A 189 2.61 5.22 -10.56
CA GLU A 189 2.97 5.73 -11.89
C GLU A 189 3.66 4.64 -12.71
N LEU A 190 4.66 3.95 -12.13
CA LEU A 190 5.30 2.80 -12.77
C LEU A 190 4.29 1.72 -13.16
N VAL A 191 3.37 1.35 -12.26
CA VAL A 191 2.34 0.36 -12.56
C VAL A 191 1.45 0.83 -13.72
N ASP A 192 1.06 2.10 -13.73
CA ASP A 192 0.25 2.65 -14.82
C ASP A 192 1.00 2.59 -16.15
N ASP A 193 2.28 2.98 -16.16
CA ASP A 193 3.15 2.89 -17.33
C ASP A 193 3.31 1.45 -17.83
N LEU A 194 3.47 0.48 -16.93
CA LEU A 194 3.59 -0.94 -17.26
C LEU A 194 2.30 -1.51 -17.88
N LEU A 195 1.13 -1.14 -17.34
CA LEU A 195 -0.15 -1.70 -17.76
C LEU A 195 -0.74 -1.00 -18.99
N THR A 196 -0.52 0.30 -19.14
CA THR A 196 -1.09 1.09 -20.23
C THR A 196 -0.10 1.32 -21.37
N GLY A 197 1.21 1.29 -21.09
CA GLY A 197 2.26 1.59 -22.06
C GLY A 197 2.42 3.08 -22.36
N THR A 198 2.09 3.96 -21.41
CA THR A 198 2.21 5.42 -21.53
C THR A 198 3.65 5.93 -21.57
N ALA A 199 4.60 5.15 -21.07
CA ALA A 199 6.00 5.57 -21.02
C ALA A 199 6.65 5.67 -22.41
N THR A 200 7.34 6.77 -22.65
CA THR A 200 8.05 7.05 -23.92
C THR A 200 9.36 6.27 -24.03
N ASP A 201 10.02 6.00 -22.90
CA ASP A 201 11.31 5.27 -22.85
C ASP A 201 11.18 3.96 -22.04
N PRO A 202 11.18 2.79 -22.72
CA PRO A 202 11.15 1.48 -22.06
C PRO A 202 12.34 1.22 -21.13
N GLY A 203 13.52 1.83 -21.38
CA GLY A 203 14.71 1.66 -20.57
C GLY A 203 14.53 2.23 -19.17
N LEU A 204 14.03 3.46 -19.07
CA LEU A 204 13.71 4.10 -17.78
C LEU A 204 12.64 3.34 -17.00
N VAL A 205 11.64 2.75 -17.67
CA VAL A 205 10.64 1.90 -17.01
C VAL A 205 11.28 0.65 -16.43
N LEU A 206 12.20 0.02 -17.16
CA LEU A 206 12.91 -1.17 -16.72
C LEU A 206 13.81 -0.89 -15.52
N GLU A 207 14.55 0.23 -15.54
CA GLU A 207 15.38 0.67 -14.41
C GLU A 207 14.53 0.95 -13.17
N ARG A 208 13.42 1.67 -13.31
CA ARG A 208 12.47 1.91 -12.20
C ARG A 208 11.88 0.60 -11.69
N ALA A 209 11.45 -0.30 -12.57
CA ALA A 209 10.93 -1.62 -12.20
C ALA A 209 11.97 -2.42 -11.40
N PHE A 210 13.23 -2.40 -11.84
CA PHE A 210 14.33 -3.05 -11.15
C PHE A 210 14.57 -2.46 -9.75
N ALA A 211 14.50 -1.13 -9.60
CA ALA A 211 14.61 -0.47 -8.30
C ALA A 211 13.51 -0.89 -7.30
N PHE A 212 12.34 -1.30 -7.79
CA PHE A 212 11.27 -1.88 -6.98
C PHE A 212 11.32 -3.42 -6.87
N GLY A 213 12.39 -4.05 -7.35
CA GLY A 213 12.60 -5.51 -7.26
C GLY A 213 11.96 -6.34 -8.37
N LEU A 214 11.37 -5.70 -9.40
CA LEU A 214 10.72 -6.39 -10.52
C LEU A 214 11.72 -6.71 -11.63
N ARG A 215 11.90 -8.00 -11.93
CA ARG A 215 12.77 -8.50 -13.00
C ARG A 215 11.97 -8.78 -14.27
N LEU A 216 11.70 -7.74 -15.06
CA LEU A 216 10.90 -7.87 -16.28
C LEU A 216 11.68 -8.43 -17.49
N GLU A 217 13.01 -8.46 -17.42
CA GLU A 217 13.87 -9.11 -18.43
C GLU A 217 13.65 -10.62 -18.48
N ALA A 218 13.33 -11.21 -17.32
CA ALA A 218 12.98 -12.62 -17.23
C ALA A 218 11.55 -12.89 -17.78
N PRO A 219 11.28 -14.11 -18.26
CA PRO A 219 9.93 -14.53 -18.58
C PRO A 219 9.01 -14.33 -17.38
N HIS A 220 7.82 -13.80 -17.61
CA HIS A 220 6.82 -13.51 -16.58
C HIS A 220 5.41 -13.78 -17.10
N LEU A 221 4.52 -14.07 -16.17
CA LEU A 221 3.11 -14.34 -16.41
C LEU A 221 2.29 -13.22 -15.76
N VAL A 222 1.23 -12.77 -16.44
CA VAL A 222 0.29 -11.82 -15.87
C VAL A 222 -1.00 -12.56 -15.52
N LEU A 223 -1.38 -12.46 -14.25
CA LEU A 223 -2.64 -12.98 -13.71
C LEU A 223 -3.54 -11.80 -13.41
N VAL A 224 -4.80 -11.86 -13.82
CA VAL A 224 -5.80 -10.84 -13.49
C VAL A 224 -6.97 -11.52 -12.83
N ALA A 225 -7.36 -11.08 -11.63
CA ALA A 225 -8.52 -11.58 -10.93
C ALA A 225 -9.65 -10.54 -10.88
N ALA A 226 -10.87 -11.02 -11.08
CA ALA A 226 -12.11 -10.29 -10.78
C ALA A 226 -12.93 -11.08 -9.75
N GLY A 227 -13.79 -10.38 -9.02
CA GLY A 227 -14.85 -10.96 -8.21
C GLY A 227 -16.10 -10.08 -8.27
N ASP A 228 -17.14 -10.46 -7.55
CA ASP A 228 -18.38 -9.67 -7.49
C ASP A 228 -18.16 -8.29 -6.85
N ARG A 229 -17.15 -8.19 -5.98
CA ARG A 229 -16.68 -6.95 -5.37
C ARG A 229 -15.36 -6.52 -6.01
N ARG A 230 -15.21 -5.20 -6.18
CA ARG A 230 -13.98 -4.60 -6.68
C ARG A 230 -12.84 -4.79 -5.68
N PHE A 231 -11.66 -5.17 -6.18
CA PHE A 231 -10.44 -5.23 -5.37
C PHE A 231 -9.89 -3.81 -5.09
N VAL A 232 -9.27 -3.65 -3.93
CA VAL A 232 -8.64 -2.41 -3.47
C VAL A 232 -7.30 -2.75 -2.84
N ASP A 233 -6.28 -1.94 -3.13
CA ASP A 233 -4.93 -2.12 -2.61
C ASP A 233 -4.88 -2.13 -1.08
N GLY A 234 -3.97 -2.94 -0.53
CA GLY A 234 -3.70 -3.00 0.91
C GLY A 234 -4.82 -3.61 1.76
N ARG A 235 -5.91 -4.09 1.15
CA ARG A 235 -6.97 -4.87 1.83
C ARG A 235 -6.56 -6.33 2.00
N GLY A 236 -7.30 -7.06 2.84
CA GLY A 236 -7.00 -8.44 3.23
C GLY A 236 -6.75 -9.40 2.06
N THR A 237 -7.55 -9.33 1.00
CA THR A 237 -7.38 -10.23 -0.16
C THR A 237 -6.12 -9.92 -0.97
N SER A 238 -5.83 -8.64 -1.25
CA SER A 238 -4.61 -8.24 -1.95
C SER A 238 -3.36 -8.66 -1.16
N ARG A 239 -3.36 -8.46 0.17
CA ARG A 239 -2.28 -8.94 1.05
C ARG A 239 -2.16 -10.46 1.10
N ALA A 240 -3.28 -11.18 1.13
CA ALA A 240 -3.28 -12.64 1.14
C ALA A 240 -2.68 -13.20 -0.17
N VAL A 241 -3.03 -12.60 -1.30
CA VAL A 241 -2.47 -12.97 -2.61
C VAL A 241 -0.98 -12.64 -2.69
N ASP A 242 -0.58 -11.44 -2.26
CA ASP A 242 0.82 -11.02 -2.22
C ASP A 242 1.66 -11.96 -1.34
N THR A 243 1.15 -12.32 -0.16
CA THR A 243 1.79 -13.30 0.73
C THR A 243 1.89 -14.68 0.07
N ALA A 244 0.79 -15.17 -0.53
CA ALA A 244 0.76 -16.49 -1.15
C ALA A 244 1.72 -16.61 -2.34
N LEU A 245 1.80 -15.57 -3.17
CA LEU A 245 2.73 -15.53 -4.31
C LEU A 245 4.17 -15.32 -3.84
N GLY A 246 4.41 -14.48 -2.83
CA GLY A 246 5.74 -14.24 -2.25
C GLY A 246 6.39 -15.47 -1.63
N VAL A 247 5.60 -16.44 -1.15
CA VAL A 247 6.13 -17.74 -0.65
C VAL A 247 6.69 -18.60 -1.78
N ILE A 248 6.18 -18.45 -3.00
CA ILE A 248 6.47 -19.34 -4.13
C ILE A 248 7.49 -18.71 -5.09
N CYS A 249 7.45 -17.38 -5.26
CA CYS A 249 8.32 -16.68 -6.18
C CYS A 249 9.69 -16.41 -5.54
N ALA A 250 10.77 -16.68 -6.29
CA ALA A 250 12.12 -16.35 -5.85
C ALA A 250 12.35 -14.83 -5.83
N THR A 251 11.80 -14.13 -6.82
CA THR A 251 11.76 -12.67 -6.90
C THR A 251 10.37 -12.15 -6.53
N PRO A 252 10.27 -10.95 -5.91
CA PRO A 252 9.00 -10.45 -5.42
C PRO A 252 8.03 -10.22 -6.60
N PRO A 253 6.81 -10.77 -6.57
CA PRO A 253 5.81 -10.50 -7.58
C PRO A 253 5.29 -9.06 -7.45
N LEU A 254 4.79 -8.50 -8.56
CA LEU A 254 3.97 -7.29 -8.47
C LEU A 254 2.53 -7.73 -8.18
N VAL A 255 1.92 -7.23 -7.11
CA VAL A 255 0.48 -7.41 -6.84
C VAL A 255 -0.17 -6.05 -6.62
N VAL A 256 -1.14 -5.70 -7.45
CA VAL A 256 -1.78 -4.38 -7.43
C VAL A 256 -3.24 -4.44 -7.86
N ALA A 257 -4.09 -3.58 -7.30
CA ALA A 257 -5.47 -3.42 -7.70
C ALA A 257 -5.60 -2.29 -8.72
N LYS A 258 -6.07 -2.61 -9.94
CA LYS A 258 -6.30 -1.64 -11.02
C LYS A 258 -7.70 -1.79 -11.59
N GLY A 259 -8.47 -0.70 -11.62
CA GLY A 259 -9.84 -0.70 -12.18
C GLY A 259 -10.81 -1.64 -11.46
N GLY A 260 -10.53 -2.00 -10.20
CA GLY A 260 -11.30 -2.99 -9.44
C GLY A 260 -10.90 -4.45 -9.71
N LEU A 261 -9.91 -4.69 -10.56
CA LEU A 261 -9.27 -5.98 -10.80
C LEU A 261 -8.02 -6.10 -9.95
N LEU A 262 -7.65 -7.31 -9.55
CA LEU A 262 -6.35 -7.59 -8.94
C LEU A 262 -5.41 -8.08 -10.03
N VAL A 263 -4.29 -7.39 -10.26
CA VAL A 263 -3.29 -7.68 -11.28
C VAL A 263 -2.04 -8.18 -10.58
N CYS A 264 -1.56 -9.35 -11.00
CA CYS A 264 -0.33 -9.93 -10.51
C CYS A 264 0.64 -10.15 -11.67
N VAL A 265 1.86 -9.61 -11.60
CA VAL A 265 2.95 -9.94 -12.51
C VAL A 265 3.88 -10.90 -11.78
N VAL A 266 3.90 -12.15 -12.26
CA VAL A 266 4.57 -13.26 -11.61
C VAL A 266 5.78 -13.66 -12.45
N PRO A 267 7.01 -13.54 -11.92
CA PRO A 267 8.19 -14.03 -12.62
C PRO A 267 8.09 -15.55 -12.85
N GLN A 268 8.55 -16.01 -14.00
CA GLN A 268 8.64 -17.43 -14.39
C GLN A 268 10.08 -17.93 -14.30
N GLU A 269 10.92 -17.30 -13.48
CA GLU A 269 12.23 -17.86 -13.16
C GLU A 269 12.04 -19.34 -12.84
N ALA A 270 12.84 -20.20 -13.49
CA ALA A 270 12.77 -21.66 -13.37
C ALA A 270 12.40 -21.98 -11.94
N GLU A 271 11.20 -22.55 -11.76
CA GLU A 271 10.64 -22.89 -10.46
C GLU A 271 11.78 -23.42 -9.60
N ARG A 272 11.87 -23.07 -8.31
CA ARG A 272 12.77 -23.83 -7.42
C ARG A 272 12.49 -25.29 -7.69
N ASP A 273 13.42 -25.96 -8.38
CA ASP A 273 13.27 -27.35 -8.75
C ASP A 273 13.05 -28.06 -7.43
N ALA A 274 11.83 -28.53 -7.23
CA ALA A 274 11.52 -29.52 -6.22
C ALA A 274 12.09 -30.85 -6.74
N ALA A 275 13.41 -30.90 -6.89
CA ALA A 275 14.18 -32.04 -7.36
C ALA A 275 15.64 -31.95 -6.87
N THR A 276 15.83 -31.75 -5.56
CA THR A 276 16.97 -32.35 -4.85
C THR A 276 16.40 -33.41 -3.93
N GLY A 277 16.20 -34.60 -4.50
CA GLY A 277 15.57 -35.72 -3.84
C GLY A 277 15.69 -37.02 -4.64
N ASP A 278 16.95 -37.48 -4.74
CA ASP A 278 17.36 -38.90 -4.81
C ASP A 278 17.12 -39.72 -6.10
N ALA A 279 18.04 -40.70 -6.27
CA ALA A 279 18.20 -41.73 -7.30
C ALA A 279 18.79 -41.27 -8.65
N ALA A 280 20.12 -41.34 -8.83
CA ALA A 280 20.89 -42.54 -9.19
C ALA A 280 20.81 -42.90 -10.69
N THR A 281 21.95 -42.67 -11.37
CA THR A 281 22.55 -43.46 -12.47
C THR A 281 21.69 -44.59 -13.07
N GLY A 282 21.33 -44.45 -14.34
CA GLY A 282 20.82 -45.54 -15.16
C GLY A 282 20.63 -45.08 -16.61
N ASP A 283 21.29 -45.77 -17.52
CA ASP A 283 21.49 -45.47 -18.93
C ASP A 283 20.26 -45.05 -19.75
N ALA A 284 20.52 -44.14 -20.68
CA ALA A 284 19.71 -43.92 -21.86
C ALA A 284 19.95 -45.05 -22.88
N ALA A 285 18.92 -45.82 -23.19
CA ALA A 285 18.85 -46.60 -24.41
C ALA A 285 17.40 -46.74 -24.90
N ASP A 286 17.22 -46.23 -26.12
CA ASP A 286 16.45 -46.81 -27.23
C ASP A 286 14.93 -46.55 -27.41
N LEU A 287 14.68 -45.85 -28.53
CA LEU A 287 13.70 -46.03 -29.60
C LEU A 287 12.38 -46.79 -29.35
N GLY A 288 11.31 -46.22 -29.93
CA GLY A 288 10.43 -47.03 -30.78
C GLY A 288 8.93 -46.98 -30.47
N ALA A 289 8.18 -46.51 -31.47
CA ALA A 289 6.73 -46.51 -31.59
C ALA A 289 6.01 -47.80 -31.15
N SER A 290 4.77 -47.66 -30.68
CA SER A 290 3.68 -48.54 -31.14
C SER A 290 2.29 -48.00 -30.78
N VAL A 291 1.41 -48.19 -31.74
CA VAL A 291 -0.03 -47.94 -31.76
C VAL A 291 -0.76 -49.10 -31.07
N ASP A 292 -1.91 -48.76 -30.47
CA ASP A 292 -3.03 -49.60 -30.02
C ASP A 292 -2.81 -50.71 -28.98
N ARG A 293 -3.57 -50.61 -27.88
CA ARG A 293 -4.58 -51.64 -27.55
C ARG A 293 -5.63 -51.14 -26.55
N ALA A 294 -6.88 -51.49 -26.86
CA ALA A 294 -8.04 -51.40 -25.99
C ALA A 294 -7.97 -52.39 -24.82
N ALA A 295 -8.55 -52.00 -23.67
CA ALA A 295 -9.58 -52.73 -22.90
C ALA A 295 -9.47 -52.53 -21.37
N GLY A 296 -10.58 -52.10 -20.77
CA GLY A 296 -11.04 -52.63 -19.49
C GLY A 296 -10.90 -51.74 -18.24
N PRO A 297 -11.89 -51.75 -17.33
CA PRO A 297 -12.15 -50.65 -16.39
C PRO A 297 -11.64 -50.95 -14.96
N GLY A 298 -11.12 -49.95 -14.24
CA GLY A 298 -10.84 -50.12 -12.81
C GLY A 298 -9.95 -49.06 -12.14
N GLY A 299 -10.52 -47.89 -11.81
CA GLY A 299 -10.09 -46.97 -10.74
C GLY A 299 -8.83 -46.11 -10.99
N PRO A 300 -8.55 -45.08 -10.15
CA PRO A 300 -9.33 -44.54 -9.03
C PRO A 300 -9.95 -43.16 -9.34
N GLY A 301 -10.96 -42.78 -8.55
CA GLY A 301 -11.71 -41.55 -8.71
C GLY A 301 -10.84 -40.30 -8.64
N LEU A 302 -10.72 -39.60 -9.77
CA LEU A 302 -10.45 -38.17 -9.78
C LEU A 302 -11.62 -37.50 -9.07
N ALA A 303 -11.33 -36.94 -7.89
CA ALA A 303 -12.20 -36.04 -7.19
C ALA A 303 -12.53 -34.86 -8.12
N ARG A 304 -13.60 -35.02 -8.90
CA ARG A 304 -14.35 -33.89 -9.43
C ARG A 304 -14.76 -33.11 -8.20
N SER A 305 -14.13 -31.96 -7.98
CA SER A 305 -14.76 -30.85 -7.30
C SER A 305 -16.01 -30.50 -8.12
N ALA A 306 -17.08 -31.26 -7.91
CA ALA A 306 -18.44 -30.86 -8.20
C ALA A 306 -18.72 -29.71 -7.23
N GLY A 307 -18.25 -28.52 -7.60
CA GLY A 307 -18.75 -27.30 -7.04
C GLY A 307 -20.22 -27.22 -7.44
N ASP A 308 -21.09 -27.53 -6.49
CA ASP A 308 -22.54 -27.33 -6.54
C ASP A 308 -22.85 -25.81 -6.43
N GLY A 309 -22.15 -25.03 -7.24
CA GLY A 309 -22.36 -23.59 -7.43
C GLY A 309 -23.28 -23.35 -8.63
N PRO A 310 -23.97 -22.19 -8.70
CA PRO A 310 -25.06 -21.97 -9.63
C PRO A 310 -24.61 -22.19 -11.08
N ALA A 311 -25.16 -23.23 -11.70
CA ALA A 311 -25.19 -23.53 -13.13
C ALA A 311 -23.90 -23.25 -13.92
N ALA A 312 -23.01 -24.24 -14.05
CA ALA A 312 -21.93 -24.24 -15.05
C ALA A 312 -22.54 -24.16 -16.48
N ARG A 313 -22.75 -22.95 -16.97
CA ARG A 313 -23.28 -22.64 -18.31
C ARG A 313 -22.44 -23.32 -19.38
N PHE A 314 -23.04 -23.67 -20.51
CA PHE A 314 -22.28 -24.28 -21.61
C PHE A 314 -21.21 -23.29 -22.09
N ALA A 315 -19.96 -23.57 -21.79
CA ALA A 315 -18.82 -22.95 -22.43
C ALA A 315 -18.06 -24.10 -23.07
N PRO A 316 -17.87 -24.13 -24.40
CA PRO A 316 -16.94 -25.05 -25.05
C PRO A 316 -15.49 -24.65 -24.73
N LEU A 317 -15.21 -24.36 -23.46
CA LEU A 317 -13.86 -24.39 -22.93
C LEU A 317 -13.42 -25.85 -22.93
N PRO A 318 -12.18 -26.17 -23.31
CA PRO A 318 -11.65 -27.50 -23.10
C PRO A 318 -11.81 -27.84 -21.62
N ALA A 319 -12.68 -28.80 -21.31
CA ALA A 319 -12.84 -29.31 -19.95
C ALA A 319 -11.53 -30.02 -19.58
N GLY A 320 -10.59 -29.28 -18.99
CA GLY A 320 -9.32 -29.85 -18.53
C GLY A 320 -8.40 -30.32 -19.66
N GLY A 321 -8.32 -29.58 -20.76
CA GLY A 321 -7.24 -29.79 -21.72
C GLY A 321 -5.93 -29.33 -21.13
N ALA A 322 -5.16 -30.26 -20.56
CA ALA A 322 -3.74 -30.15 -20.26
C ALA A 322 -2.88 -29.99 -21.55
N GLY A 323 -3.34 -29.16 -22.48
CA GLY A 323 -2.68 -28.83 -23.73
C GLY A 323 -1.89 -27.53 -23.56
N ALA A 324 -0.67 -27.65 -23.07
CA ALA A 324 0.38 -26.62 -23.09
C ALA A 324 0.10 -25.32 -22.30
N ALA A 325 -0.35 -25.42 -21.06
CA ALA A 325 -0.15 -24.34 -20.07
C ALA A 325 1.32 -24.31 -19.60
N SER A 326 2.24 -23.77 -20.40
CA SER A 326 3.64 -23.57 -19.98
C SER A 326 3.81 -22.28 -19.14
N GLY A 327 2.92 -22.05 -18.17
CA GLY A 327 2.97 -20.89 -17.28
C GLY A 327 2.52 -21.25 -15.87
N ALA A 328 3.45 -21.18 -14.91
CA ALA A 328 3.42 -21.57 -13.50
C ALA A 328 2.05 -22.02 -12.93
N PRO A 329 1.70 -23.32 -13.03
CA PRO A 329 0.50 -23.85 -12.39
C PRO A 329 0.48 -23.59 -10.87
N ARG A 330 1.65 -23.50 -10.24
CA ARG A 330 1.80 -23.13 -8.82
C ARG A 330 1.30 -21.72 -8.50
N ALA A 331 1.61 -20.73 -9.35
CA ALA A 331 1.17 -19.35 -9.14
C ALA A 331 -0.35 -19.21 -9.29
N VAL A 332 -0.91 -19.90 -10.29
CA VAL A 332 -2.37 -19.97 -10.49
C VAL A 332 -3.04 -20.65 -9.29
N ALA A 333 -2.49 -21.78 -8.81
CA ALA A 333 -3.01 -22.48 -7.64
C ALA A 333 -2.97 -21.61 -6.37
N ALA A 334 -1.87 -20.89 -6.14
CA ALA A 334 -1.73 -20.00 -5.00
C ALA A 334 -2.72 -18.82 -5.03
N LEU A 335 -2.87 -18.19 -6.19
CA LEU A 335 -3.84 -17.11 -6.38
C LEU A 335 -5.27 -17.59 -6.16
N THR A 336 -5.65 -18.71 -6.79
CA THR A 336 -7.01 -19.26 -6.68
C THR A 336 -7.33 -19.75 -5.27
N ALA A 337 -6.36 -20.32 -4.54
CA ALA A 337 -6.50 -20.67 -3.13
C ALA A 337 -6.73 -19.42 -2.26
N ALA A 338 -5.96 -18.35 -2.48
CA ALA A 338 -6.13 -17.08 -1.75
C ALA A 338 -7.47 -16.38 -2.07
N LEU A 339 -8.04 -16.64 -3.25
CA LEU A 339 -9.34 -16.13 -3.67
C LEU A 339 -10.52 -17.02 -3.26
N GLY A 340 -10.31 -18.19 -2.66
CA GLY A 340 -11.37 -19.18 -2.41
C GLY A 340 -12.60 -18.64 -1.64
N ASN A 341 -12.42 -17.61 -0.81
CA ASN A 341 -13.49 -16.97 -0.04
C ASN A 341 -14.16 -15.77 -0.76
N VAL A 342 -13.72 -15.43 -1.98
CA VAL A 342 -14.25 -14.31 -2.76
C VAL A 342 -15.41 -14.80 -3.62
N PRO A 343 -16.63 -14.29 -3.46
CA PRO A 343 -17.75 -14.72 -4.28
C PRO A 343 -17.54 -14.31 -5.76
N GLY A 344 -17.93 -15.21 -6.67
CA GLY A 344 -17.89 -14.97 -8.11
C GLY A 344 -16.48 -14.78 -8.69
N TRP A 345 -15.44 -15.23 -7.97
CA TRP A 345 -14.06 -15.00 -8.39
C TRP A 345 -13.78 -15.65 -9.76
N ARG A 346 -12.98 -14.97 -10.56
CA ARG A 346 -12.48 -15.43 -11.86
C ARG A 346 -11.04 -14.98 -12.00
N VAL A 347 -10.21 -15.83 -12.58
CA VAL A 347 -8.82 -15.48 -12.90
C VAL A 347 -8.59 -15.64 -14.39
N GLY A 348 -8.04 -14.62 -15.04
CA GLY A 348 -7.52 -14.69 -16.39
C GLY A 348 -6.02 -14.87 -16.33
N VAL A 349 -5.50 -15.78 -17.17
CA VAL A 349 -4.09 -16.11 -17.24
C VAL A 349 -3.56 -15.74 -18.62
N SER A 350 -2.54 -14.88 -18.67
CA SER A 350 -1.87 -14.51 -19.91
C SER A 350 -1.00 -15.64 -20.47
N ARG A 351 -0.41 -15.43 -21.64
CA ARG A 351 0.77 -16.21 -22.03
C ARG A 351 1.98 -15.75 -21.25
N VAL A 352 3.04 -16.55 -21.25
CA VAL A 352 4.35 -16.10 -20.76
C VAL A 352 4.89 -15.02 -21.70
N ARG A 353 5.35 -13.92 -21.12
CA ARG A 353 5.84 -12.71 -21.81
C ARG A 353 7.18 -12.27 -21.23
N THR A 354 7.87 -11.36 -21.92
CA THR A 354 9.16 -10.79 -21.51
C THR A 354 9.19 -9.29 -21.79
N GLY A 355 9.98 -8.56 -21.01
CA GLY A 355 10.13 -7.11 -21.10
C GLY A 355 8.90 -6.30 -20.70
N VAL A 356 9.05 -4.97 -20.70
CA VAL A 356 8.01 -3.99 -20.34
C VAL A 356 6.75 -4.14 -21.22
N THR A 357 6.92 -4.25 -22.53
CA THR A 357 5.80 -4.50 -23.47
C THR A 357 5.10 -5.83 -23.18
N GLY A 358 5.84 -6.82 -22.69
CA GLY A 358 5.31 -8.12 -22.29
C GLY A 358 4.27 -8.01 -21.18
N VAL A 359 4.51 -7.15 -20.18
CA VAL A 359 3.55 -6.89 -19.09
C VAL A 359 2.25 -6.31 -19.64
N ARG A 360 2.33 -5.29 -20.51
CA ARG A 360 1.14 -4.67 -21.13
C ARG A 360 0.33 -5.67 -21.95
N ILE A 361 1.01 -6.46 -22.80
CA ILE A 361 0.35 -7.48 -23.62
C ILE A 361 -0.29 -8.55 -22.72
N GLY A 362 0.44 -9.03 -21.71
CA GLY A 362 -0.05 -10.03 -20.78
C GLY A 362 -1.26 -9.52 -19.97
N PHE A 363 -1.21 -8.27 -19.53
CA PHE A 363 -2.34 -7.62 -18.85
C PHE A 363 -3.58 -7.55 -19.74
N ALA A 364 -3.43 -7.16 -21.01
CA ALA A 364 -4.54 -7.14 -21.96
C ALA A 364 -5.10 -8.56 -22.22
N GLU A 365 -4.24 -9.56 -22.33
CA GLU A 365 -4.64 -10.96 -22.50
C GLU A 365 -5.45 -11.49 -21.31
N ALA A 366 -4.92 -11.32 -20.09
CA ALA A 366 -5.54 -11.78 -18.87
C ALA A 366 -6.83 -11.01 -18.55
N SER A 367 -6.86 -9.70 -18.76
CA SER A 367 -8.07 -8.88 -18.58
C SER A 367 -9.18 -9.28 -19.56
N SER A 368 -8.82 -9.49 -20.84
CA SER A 368 -9.75 -10.00 -21.85
C SER A 368 -10.28 -11.40 -21.48
N ALA A 369 -9.42 -12.25 -20.91
CA ALA A 369 -9.84 -13.58 -20.45
C ALA A 369 -10.87 -13.51 -19.30
N VAL A 370 -10.64 -12.64 -18.31
CA VAL A 370 -11.59 -12.39 -17.22
C VAL A 370 -12.93 -11.82 -17.72
N GLU A 371 -12.88 -10.88 -18.66
CA GLU A 371 -14.07 -10.26 -19.25
C GLU A 371 -14.91 -11.30 -20.01
N LEU A 372 -14.27 -12.11 -20.86
CA LEU A 372 -14.93 -13.17 -21.61
C LEU A 372 -15.50 -14.24 -20.69
N ALA A 373 -14.74 -14.68 -19.67
CA ALA A 373 -15.24 -15.59 -18.65
C ALA A 373 -16.51 -15.04 -17.96
N GLY A 374 -16.54 -13.73 -17.70
CA GLY A 374 -17.72 -13.04 -17.16
C GLY A 374 -18.94 -13.11 -18.07
N ARG A 375 -18.76 -12.79 -19.35
CA ARG A 375 -19.85 -12.86 -20.35
C ARG A 375 -20.38 -14.27 -20.53
N LEU A 376 -19.51 -15.28 -20.43
CA LEU A 376 -19.89 -16.69 -20.50
C LEU A 376 -20.53 -17.22 -19.19
N GLY A 377 -20.47 -16.45 -18.11
CA GLY A 377 -20.98 -16.85 -16.79
C GLY A 377 -20.13 -17.94 -16.13
N VAL A 378 -18.83 -17.98 -16.43
CA VAL A 378 -17.86 -18.86 -15.77
C VAL A 378 -17.46 -18.23 -14.44
N ALA A 379 -17.52 -18.97 -13.34
CA ALA A 379 -17.12 -18.50 -12.02
C ALA A 379 -16.36 -19.59 -11.27
N GLY A 380 -15.49 -19.18 -10.34
CA GLY A 380 -14.69 -20.08 -9.52
C GLY A 380 -13.57 -20.79 -10.30
N GLN A 381 -13.10 -20.21 -11.40
CA GLN A 381 -12.11 -20.85 -12.28
C GLN A 381 -11.06 -19.86 -12.78
N ALA A 382 -9.86 -20.39 -13.00
CA ALA A 382 -8.83 -19.76 -13.80
C ALA A 382 -9.02 -20.15 -15.27
N VAL A 383 -8.91 -19.16 -16.18
CA VAL A 383 -9.11 -19.33 -17.62
C VAL A 383 -7.89 -18.79 -18.34
N HIS A 384 -7.28 -19.60 -19.19
CA HIS A 384 -6.15 -19.16 -20.00
C HIS A 384 -6.65 -18.41 -21.22
N THR A 385 -5.88 -17.40 -21.66
CA THR A 385 -6.20 -16.64 -22.88
C THR A 385 -6.31 -17.54 -24.12
N ASP A 386 -5.58 -18.66 -24.16
CA ASP A 386 -5.58 -19.59 -25.29
C ASP A 386 -6.84 -20.46 -25.35
N ASP A 387 -7.48 -20.71 -24.22
CA ASP A 387 -8.77 -21.41 -24.16
C ASP A 387 -9.92 -20.57 -24.75
N LEU A 388 -9.67 -19.28 -24.97
CA LEU A 388 -10.70 -18.31 -25.36
C LEU A 388 -10.57 -17.80 -26.80
N LEU A 389 -9.64 -18.35 -27.59
CA LEU A 389 -9.36 -17.86 -28.95
C LEU A 389 -10.57 -17.90 -29.87
N ILE A 390 -11.41 -18.95 -29.78
CA ILE A 390 -12.62 -19.06 -30.60
C ILE A 390 -13.61 -17.93 -30.32
N TYR A 391 -13.78 -17.53 -29.05
CA TYR A 391 -14.69 -16.44 -28.70
C TYR A 391 -14.14 -15.08 -29.13
N LYS A 392 -12.81 -14.92 -29.12
CA LYS A 392 -12.14 -13.72 -29.67
C LYS A 392 -12.35 -13.60 -31.18
N VAL A 393 -12.31 -14.72 -31.91
CA VAL A 393 -12.62 -14.76 -33.35
C VAL A 393 -14.08 -14.36 -33.59
N LEU A 394 -15.03 -14.95 -32.84
CA LEU A 394 -16.45 -14.59 -32.95
C LEU A 394 -16.72 -13.11 -32.67
N LEU A 395 -16.01 -12.51 -31.72
CA LEU A 395 -16.18 -11.10 -31.36
C LEU A 395 -15.45 -10.11 -32.26
N ARG A 396 -14.62 -10.58 -33.19
CA ARG A 396 -13.90 -9.70 -34.12
C ARG A 396 -14.86 -8.92 -35.00
N ASP A 397 -15.90 -9.58 -35.49
CA ASP A 397 -16.96 -9.01 -36.31
C ASP A 397 -18.30 -9.07 -35.56
N ARG A 398 -18.54 -8.06 -34.71
CA ARG A 398 -19.74 -8.01 -33.86
C ARG A 398 -21.05 -7.94 -34.64
N GLU A 399 -21.07 -7.24 -35.77
CA GLU A 399 -22.29 -7.05 -36.57
C GLU A 399 -22.82 -8.38 -37.12
N PRO A 400 -22.03 -9.20 -37.84
CA PRO A 400 -22.47 -10.54 -38.27
C PRO A 400 -22.90 -11.44 -37.11
N LEU A 401 -22.21 -11.38 -35.97
CA LEU A 401 -22.61 -12.15 -34.79
C LEU A 401 -23.97 -11.70 -34.25
N SER A 402 -24.23 -10.38 -34.23
CA SER A 402 -25.51 -9.84 -33.80
C SER A 402 -26.65 -10.21 -34.75
N GLU A 403 -26.40 -10.18 -36.07
CA GLU A 403 -27.35 -10.61 -37.09
C GLU A 403 -27.67 -12.10 -36.96
N LEU A 404 -26.66 -12.95 -36.73
CA LEU A 404 -26.85 -14.37 -36.45
C LEU A 404 -27.72 -14.58 -35.21
N VAL A 405 -27.44 -13.86 -34.12
CA VAL A 405 -28.21 -13.95 -32.87
C VAL A 405 -29.66 -13.55 -33.10
N GLU A 406 -29.90 -12.42 -33.76
CA GLU A 406 -31.27 -11.94 -34.02
C GLU A 406 -32.03 -12.86 -34.97
N THR A 407 -31.38 -13.33 -36.04
CA THR A 407 -31.99 -14.23 -37.03
C THR A 407 -32.38 -15.58 -36.39
N VAL A 408 -31.48 -16.16 -35.59
CA VAL A 408 -31.68 -17.52 -35.04
C VAL A 408 -32.49 -17.50 -33.75
N LEU A 409 -32.24 -16.56 -32.84
CA LEU A 409 -32.84 -16.52 -31.50
C LEU A 409 -33.93 -15.48 -31.35
N GLY A 410 -34.00 -14.47 -32.21
CA GLY A 410 -35.04 -13.44 -32.19
C GLY A 410 -36.47 -14.00 -32.21
N PRO A 411 -36.79 -15.06 -33.00
CA PRO A 411 -38.11 -15.69 -32.97
C PRO A 411 -38.53 -16.25 -31.60
N LEU A 412 -37.58 -16.56 -30.70
CA LEU A 412 -37.89 -17.04 -29.36
C LEU A 412 -38.60 -15.98 -28.49
N ARG A 413 -38.56 -14.68 -28.86
CA ARG A 413 -39.33 -13.62 -28.19
C ARG A 413 -40.83 -13.87 -28.23
N ALA A 414 -41.32 -14.54 -29.27
CA ALA A 414 -42.74 -14.90 -29.41
C ALA A 414 -43.18 -16.07 -28.51
N ALA A 415 -42.26 -16.68 -27.75
CA ALA A 415 -42.60 -17.72 -26.80
C ALA A 415 -43.37 -17.16 -25.60
N ARG A 416 -44.33 -17.93 -25.08
CA ARG A 416 -45.05 -17.58 -23.87
C ARG A 416 -44.08 -17.56 -22.68
N GLY A 417 -43.93 -16.41 -22.02
CA GLY A 417 -42.94 -16.19 -20.97
C GLY A 417 -41.59 -15.66 -21.46
N GLY A 418 -41.51 -15.24 -22.73
CA GLY A 418 -40.31 -14.68 -23.34
C GLY A 418 -39.26 -15.74 -23.73
N PRO A 419 -38.08 -15.30 -24.22
CA PRO A 419 -37.05 -16.22 -24.70
C PRO A 419 -36.30 -16.94 -23.57
N GLY A 420 -36.29 -16.37 -22.35
CA GLY A 420 -35.50 -16.83 -21.21
C GLY A 420 -35.56 -18.34 -20.92
N PRO A 421 -36.75 -18.94 -20.70
CA PRO A 421 -36.85 -20.38 -20.41
C PRO A 421 -36.36 -21.30 -21.54
N LEU A 422 -36.47 -20.85 -22.80
CA LEU A 422 -36.01 -21.62 -23.96
C LEU A 422 -34.49 -21.50 -24.14
N LEU A 423 -33.92 -20.31 -23.88
CA LEU A 423 -32.47 -20.12 -23.83
C LEU A 423 -31.83 -20.94 -22.70
N GLU A 424 -32.44 -20.95 -21.51
CA GLU A 424 -32.00 -21.79 -20.39
C GLU A 424 -32.03 -23.29 -20.76
N THR A 425 -33.03 -23.68 -21.56
CA THR A 425 -33.15 -25.05 -22.07
C THR A 425 -32.01 -25.39 -23.04
N LEU A 426 -31.74 -24.54 -24.03
CA LEU A 426 -30.62 -24.71 -24.97
C LEU A 426 -29.28 -24.75 -24.23
N ASP A 427 -29.10 -23.86 -23.26
CA ASP A 427 -27.90 -23.77 -22.44
C ASP A 427 -27.62 -25.06 -21.67
N ALA A 428 -28.61 -25.58 -20.95
CA ALA A 428 -28.46 -26.83 -20.23
C ALA A 428 -28.32 -28.03 -21.18
N TYR A 429 -29.00 -27.99 -22.33
CA TYR A 429 -28.94 -29.05 -23.33
C TYR A 429 -27.53 -29.17 -23.91
N PHE A 430 -26.93 -28.08 -24.37
CA PHE A 430 -25.56 -28.08 -24.87
C PHE A 430 -24.53 -28.36 -23.76
N ALA A 431 -24.74 -27.84 -22.54
CA ALA A 431 -23.87 -28.10 -21.39
C ALA A 431 -23.78 -29.58 -20.98
N THR A 432 -24.79 -30.37 -21.35
CA THR A 432 -24.84 -31.81 -21.05
C THR A 432 -24.49 -32.67 -22.26
N GLY A 433 -23.89 -32.07 -23.30
CA GLY A 433 -23.52 -32.79 -24.53
C GLY A 433 -24.72 -33.22 -25.36
N ALA A 434 -25.84 -32.48 -25.28
CA ALA A 434 -27.10 -32.79 -25.95
C ALA A 434 -27.79 -34.08 -25.45
N VAL A 435 -27.55 -34.47 -24.18
CA VAL A 435 -28.14 -35.66 -23.55
C VAL A 435 -29.42 -35.29 -22.80
N ALA A 436 -30.58 -35.59 -23.39
CA ALA A 436 -31.90 -35.17 -22.89
C ALA A 436 -32.17 -35.55 -21.41
N LEU A 437 -31.80 -36.77 -20.98
CA LEU A 437 -32.01 -37.19 -19.58
C LEU A 437 -31.17 -36.35 -18.59
N ALA A 438 -29.91 -36.07 -18.95
CA ALA A 438 -29.02 -35.27 -18.13
C ALA A 438 -29.50 -33.81 -18.08
N THR A 439 -29.95 -33.26 -19.21
CA THR A 439 -30.55 -31.92 -19.29
C THR A 439 -31.81 -31.81 -18.43
N ALA A 440 -32.73 -32.78 -18.53
CA ALA A 440 -33.99 -32.76 -17.80
C ALA A 440 -33.75 -32.81 -16.27
N ARG A 441 -32.83 -33.67 -15.82
CA ARG A 441 -32.40 -33.72 -14.42
C ARG A 441 -31.82 -32.39 -13.95
N ARG A 442 -30.95 -31.78 -14.75
CA ARG A 442 -30.29 -30.51 -14.45
C ARG A 442 -31.27 -29.33 -14.35
N LEU A 443 -32.32 -29.33 -15.16
CA LEU A 443 -33.38 -28.31 -15.14
C LEU A 443 -34.52 -28.65 -14.17
N HIS A 444 -34.44 -29.77 -13.44
CA HIS A 444 -35.53 -30.30 -12.61
C HIS A 444 -36.86 -30.47 -13.37
N LEU A 445 -36.79 -30.90 -14.63
CA LEU A 445 -37.93 -31.16 -15.51
C LEU A 445 -38.11 -32.65 -15.78
N SER A 446 -39.32 -33.06 -16.17
CA SER A 446 -39.51 -34.37 -16.79
C SER A 446 -38.90 -34.38 -18.19
N VAL A 447 -38.45 -35.55 -18.66
CA VAL A 447 -37.93 -35.69 -20.04
C VAL A 447 -38.97 -35.27 -21.07
N ARG A 448 -40.27 -35.57 -20.84
CA ARG A 448 -41.36 -35.15 -21.73
C ARG A 448 -41.47 -33.62 -21.82
N ALA A 449 -41.35 -32.92 -20.70
CA ALA A 449 -41.38 -31.46 -20.67
C ALA A 449 -40.18 -30.85 -21.40
N LEU A 450 -38.99 -31.45 -21.27
CA LEU A 450 -37.82 -31.06 -22.04
C LEU A 450 -38.03 -31.26 -23.55
N THR A 451 -38.50 -32.43 -23.97
CA THR A 451 -38.78 -32.73 -25.39
C THR A 451 -39.78 -31.73 -25.98
N TYR A 452 -40.81 -31.36 -25.22
CA TYR A 452 -41.74 -30.31 -25.63
C TYR A 452 -41.06 -28.96 -25.84
N ARG A 453 -40.17 -28.54 -24.92
CA ARG A 453 -39.42 -27.28 -25.06
C ARG A 453 -38.48 -27.30 -26.28
N LEU A 454 -37.78 -28.41 -26.54
CA LEU A 454 -36.92 -28.56 -27.72
C LEU A 454 -37.73 -28.52 -29.02
N ALA A 455 -38.88 -29.21 -29.07
CA ALA A 455 -39.79 -29.14 -30.21
C ALA A 455 -40.34 -27.72 -30.41
N ARG A 456 -40.61 -26.99 -29.32
CA ARG A 456 -41.06 -25.59 -29.39
C ARG A 456 -39.97 -24.66 -29.92
N ILE A 457 -38.71 -24.87 -29.53
CA ILE A 457 -37.57 -24.14 -30.09
C ILE A 457 -37.52 -24.37 -31.60
N HIS A 458 -37.55 -25.63 -32.04
CA HIS A 458 -37.55 -25.96 -33.47
C HIS A 458 -38.70 -25.30 -34.24
N GLN A 459 -39.91 -25.30 -33.69
CA GLN A 459 -41.07 -24.63 -34.31
C GLN A 459 -40.89 -23.11 -34.47
N LEU A 460 -40.20 -22.45 -33.52
CA LEU A 460 -40.02 -21.00 -33.52
C LEU A 460 -38.82 -20.56 -34.35
N THR A 461 -37.70 -21.28 -34.26
CA THR A 461 -36.43 -20.90 -34.90
C THR A 461 -36.20 -21.57 -36.24
N HIS A 462 -37.01 -22.57 -36.60
CA HIS A 462 -36.80 -23.46 -37.73
C HIS A 462 -35.50 -24.29 -37.69
N HIS A 463 -34.78 -24.28 -36.57
CA HIS A 463 -33.57 -25.07 -36.34
C HIS A 463 -33.84 -26.18 -35.33
N ASP A 464 -33.60 -27.44 -35.69
CA ASP A 464 -33.75 -28.58 -34.79
C ASP A 464 -32.52 -28.72 -33.85
N PRO A 465 -32.66 -28.52 -32.53
CA PRO A 465 -31.54 -28.67 -31.58
C PRO A 465 -30.92 -30.08 -31.58
N THR A 466 -31.67 -31.09 -32.02
CA THR A 466 -31.23 -32.48 -32.03
C THR A 466 -30.44 -32.83 -33.29
N ALA A 467 -30.64 -32.11 -34.41
CA ALA A 467 -29.92 -32.30 -35.67
C ALA A 467 -28.51 -31.66 -35.61
N PRO A 468 -27.43 -32.35 -36.04
CA PRO A 468 -26.06 -31.85 -35.88
C PRO A 468 -25.78 -30.49 -36.52
N ALA A 469 -26.31 -30.23 -37.73
CA ALA A 469 -26.06 -28.98 -38.46
C ALA A 469 -26.75 -27.78 -37.77
N ASP A 470 -28.06 -27.92 -37.49
CA ASP A 470 -28.85 -26.91 -36.78
C ASP A 470 -28.35 -26.68 -35.35
N ARG A 471 -27.88 -27.74 -34.69
CA ARG A 471 -27.25 -27.64 -33.37
C ARG A 471 -26.06 -26.69 -33.38
N TYR A 472 -25.18 -26.78 -34.36
CA TYR A 472 -24.01 -25.89 -34.43
C TYR A 472 -24.43 -24.42 -34.57
N VAL A 473 -25.44 -24.15 -35.41
CA VAL A 473 -26.00 -22.80 -35.59
C VAL A 473 -26.60 -22.28 -34.28
N LEU A 474 -27.49 -23.05 -33.65
CA LEU A 474 -28.12 -22.70 -32.38
C LEU A 474 -27.09 -22.50 -31.26
N GLN A 475 -26.08 -23.36 -31.18
CA GLN A 475 -25.02 -23.28 -30.18
C GLN A 475 -24.17 -22.03 -30.37
N THR A 476 -23.82 -21.70 -31.61
CA THR A 476 -23.06 -20.48 -31.94
C THR A 476 -23.89 -19.23 -31.62
N ALA A 477 -25.18 -19.23 -31.97
CA ALA A 477 -26.08 -18.12 -31.66
C ALA A 477 -26.26 -17.95 -30.13
N VAL A 478 -26.39 -19.03 -29.37
CA VAL A 478 -26.49 -18.97 -27.89
C VAL A 478 -25.20 -18.44 -27.26
N ILE A 479 -24.04 -18.85 -27.75
CA ILE A 479 -22.75 -18.28 -27.32
C ILE A 479 -22.69 -16.79 -27.69
N GLY A 480 -23.08 -16.43 -28.91
CA GLY A 480 -23.12 -15.06 -29.39
C GLY A 480 -24.01 -14.16 -28.53
N ALA A 481 -25.22 -14.62 -28.20
CA ALA A 481 -26.16 -13.92 -27.34
C ALA A 481 -25.53 -13.58 -25.98
N ARG A 482 -24.78 -14.51 -25.39
CA ARG A 482 -24.06 -14.25 -24.12
C ARG A 482 -22.91 -13.28 -24.28
N LEU A 483 -22.09 -13.44 -25.32
CA LEU A 483 -20.96 -12.54 -25.61
C LEU A 483 -21.42 -11.11 -25.90
N LEU A 484 -22.62 -10.94 -26.46
CA LEU A 484 -23.25 -9.66 -26.74
C LEU A 484 -24.15 -9.15 -25.59
N SER A 485 -24.32 -9.94 -24.52
CA SER A 485 -25.27 -9.63 -23.42
C SER A 485 -26.71 -9.39 -23.90
N TRP A 486 -27.12 -10.16 -24.91
CA TRP A 486 -28.45 -10.12 -25.51
C TRP A 486 -29.49 -10.63 -24.50
N SER A 487 -30.42 -9.75 -24.11
CA SER A 487 -31.48 -10.04 -23.14
C SER A 487 -32.76 -10.56 -23.78
N GLY A 488 -32.90 -10.43 -25.11
CA GLY A 488 -34.15 -10.69 -25.83
C GLY A 488 -35.31 -9.75 -25.47
N ALA A 489 -35.09 -8.79 -24.57
CA ALA A 489 -36.03 -7.73 -24.24
C ALA A 489 -35.61 -6.45 -25.01
N GLU A 490 -36.51 -5.94 -25.85
CA GLU A 490 -36.44 -4.55 -26.31
C GLU A 490 -37.00 -3.62 -25.22
#